data_AF-A0A964XI41-F1
#
_entry.id   AF-A0A964XI41-F1
#
_cell.length_a   1.000
_cell.length_b   1.000
_cell.length_c   1.000
_cell.angle_alpha   90.00
_cell.angle_beta   90.00
_cell.angle_gamma   90.00
#
_symmetry.space_group_name_H-M   'P 1'
#
loop_
_entity.id
_entity.type
_entity.pdbx_description
1 polymer ?
#
loop_
_entity_poly.entity_id
_entity_poly.type
_entity_poly.pdbx_seq_one_letter_code
_entity_poly.pdbx_strand_id
1 'polypeptide(L)'
;MRVPHFVLLISTLVTTSVLSFMVTAELTGAGLAGGNPYGGVANVTRPCTCSVGWLVEVGDPTPADVVFIPGASQIYREYQHITPGVWHVGLTGGPADCRIFEGKGCTSIGTNPQLMGMDGTSFPI
;
A
#
# COMPACT_ATOMS: atom_id res chain seq x y z
N MET A 1 -54.63 14.69 18.38
CA MET A 1 -53.95 15.23 17.19
C MET A 1 -53.38 14.05 16.40
N ARG A 2 -53.82 13.82 15.16
CA ARG A 2 -53.28 12.74 14.32
C ARG A 2 -52.09 13.31 13.53
N VAL A 3 -50.90 12.77 13.75
CA VAL A 3 -49.73 13.11 12.93
C VAL A 3 -49.97 12.52 11.54
N PRO A 4 -49.91 13.32 10.47
CA PRO A 4 -50.11 12.83 9.12
C PRO A 4 -48.99 11.85 8.74
N HIS A 5 -49.36 10.69 8.19
CA HIS A 5 -48.44 9.62 7.80
C HIS A 5 -47.29 10.09 6.90
N PHE A 6 -47.53 11.13 6.09
CA PHE A 6 -46.52 11.80 5.25
C PHE A 6 -45.34 12.38 6.05
N VAL A 7 -45.57 12.90 7.26
CA VAL A 7 -44.52 13.49 8.11
C VAL A 7 -43.60 12.41 8.69
N LEU A 8 -44.16 11.24 9.00
CA LEU A 8 -43.36 10.09 9.44
C LEU A 8 -42.49 9.53 8.32
N LEU A 9 -43.01 9.48 7.09
CA LEU A 9 -42.25 9.01 5.91
C LEU A 9 -41.08 9.93 5.56
N ILE A 10 -41.25 11.26 5.66
CA ILE A 10 -40.13 12.18 5.41
C ILE A 10 -39.05 12.02 6.47
N SER A 11 -39.44 11.90 7.75
CA SER A 11 -38.48 11.75 8.85
C SER A 11 -37.63 10.48 8.72
N THR A 12 -38.24 9.35 8.36
CA THR A 12 -37.50 8.09 8.14
C THR A 12 -36.62 8.14 6.90
N LEU A 13 -37.02 8.85 5.85
CA LEU A 13 -36.25 8.96 4.62
C LEU A 13 -35.03 9.90 4.79
N VAL A 14 -35.18 10.99 5.55
CA VAL A 14 -34.08 11.90 5.89
C VAL A 14 -33.07 11.22 6.83
N THR A 15 -33.54 10.47 7.83
CA THR A 15 -32.63 9.78 8.77
C THR A 15 -31.85 8.66 8.10
N THR A 16 -32.46 7.88 7.21
CA THR A 16 -31.77 6.81 6.47
C THR A 16 -30.77 7.35 5.45
N SER A 17 -31.08 8.47 4.79
CA SER A 17 -30.15 9.10 3.82
C SER A 17 -28.93 9.73 4.50
N VAL A 18 -29.10 10.42 5.64
CA VAL A 18 -27.97 10.94 6.42
C VAL A 18 -27.08 9.81 6.95
N LEU A 19 -27.67 8.73 7.44
CA LEU A 19 -26.91 7.57 7.91
C LEU A 19 -26.12 6.91 6.78
N SER A 20 -26.71 6.79 5.59
CA SER A 20 -26.04 6.22 4.42
C SER A 20 -24.83 7.06 3.96
N PHE A 21 -24.92 8.39 4.07
CA PHE A 21 -23.83 9.30 3.72
C PHE A 21 -22.65 9.21 4.71
N MET A 22 -22.93 9.10 6.01
CA MET A 22 -21.87 8.95 7.03
C MET A 22 -21.13 7.61 6.88
N VAL A 23 -21.86 6.52 6.60
CA VAL A 23 -21.25 5.20 6.35
C VAL A 23 -20.35 5.21 5.11
N THR A 24 -20.75 5.88 4.04
CA THR A 24 -19.91 6.00 2.84
C THR A 24 -18.68 6.90 3.04
N ALA A 25 -18.75 7.92 3.90
CA ALA A 25 -17.61 8.76 4.25
C ALA A 25 -16.53 7.99 5.04
N GLU A 26 -16.91 7.09 5.96
CA GLU A 26 -15.95 6.27 6.71
C GLU A 26 -15.31 5.19 5.82
N LEU A 27 -16.08 4.58 4.92
CA LEU A 27 -15.58 3.60 3.95
C LEU A 27 -14.64 4.20 2.89
N THR A 28 -14.78 5.48 2.57
CA THR A 28 -13.88 6.18 1.63
C THR A 28 -12.62 6.73 2.32
N GLY A 29 -12.67 6.99 3.64
CA GLY A 29 -11.49 7.26 4.47
C GLY A 29 -10.59 6.04 4.69
N ALA A 30 -11.13 4.82 4.53
CA ALA A 30 -10.37 3.57 4.52
C ALA A 30 -9.64 3.28 3.19
N GLY A 31 -9.72 4.20 2.22
CA GLY A 31 -9.07 4.08 0.91
C GLY A 31 -7.53 4.12 0.91
N LEU A 32 -6.89 4.16 2.09
CA LEU A 32 -5.43 4.04 2.26
C LEU A 32 -5.00 2.80 3.06
N ALA A 33 -5.87 1.81 3.32
CA ALA A 33 -5.58 0.71 4.26
C ALA A 33 -5.84 -0.69 3.69
N GLY A 34 -5.26 -1.04 2.54
CA GLY A 34 -5.37 -2.38 1.94
C GLY A 34 -4.10 -3.25 1.99
N GLY A 35 -3.03 -2.72 2.56
CA GLY A 35 -1.70 -3.34 2.58
C GLY A 35 -1.36 -4.02 3.89
N ASN A 36 -0.51 -5.05 3.85
CA ASN A 36 0.16 -5.53 5.05
C ASN A 36 1.20 -4.48 5.47
N PRO A 37 1.27 -4.09 6.75
CA PRO A 37 2.35 -3.26 7.21
C PRO A 37 3.67 -4.01 7.13
N TYR A 38 4.72 -3.30 6.77
CA TYR A 38 6.10 -3.78 6.83
C TYR A 38 6.99 -2.72 7.46
N GLY A 39 8.13 -3.17 7.98
CA GLY A 39 9.07 -2.27 8.62
C GLY A 39 10.35 -2.98 8.99
N GLY A 40 11.48 -2.35 8.67
CA GLY A 40 12.79 -2.90 8.94
C GLY A 40 13.89 -2.31 8.08
N VAL A 41 15.10 -2.82 8.24
CA VAL A 41 16.24 -2.40 7.42
C VAL A 41 16.15 -3.09 6.05
N ALA A 42 16.35 -2.33 4.96
CA ALA A 42 16.52 -2.93 3.63
C ALA A 42 17.81 -3.75 3.60
N ASN A 43 17.69 -5.07 3.50
CA ASN A 43 18.84 -5.97 3.42
C ASN A 43 19.44 -5.97 2.02
N VAL A 44 18.56 -5.99 1.01
CA VAL A 44 18.93 -6.11 -0.39
C VAL A 44 18.05 -5.22 -1.23
N THR A 45 18.66 -4.58 -2.22
CA THR A 45 17.95 -3.89 -3.30
C THR A 45 18.46 -4.40 -4.64
N ARG A 46 17.57 -4.91 -5.49
CA ARG A 46 17.93 -5.40 -6.83
C ARG A 46 17.11 -4.71 -7.91
N PRO A 47 17.74 -4.20 -8.98
CA PRO A 47 17.01 -3.70 -10.13
C PRO A 47 16.32 -4.87 -10.85
N CYS A 48 15.06 -4.68 -11.23
CA CYS A 48 14.40 -5.59 -12.15
C CYS A 48 14.94 -5.30 -13.56
N THR A 49 15.63 -6.26 -14.17
CA THR A 49 16.23 -6.06 -15.52
C THR A 49 15.28 -6.43 -16.65
N CYS A 50 14.24 -7.21 -16.35
CA CYS A 50 13.23 -7.68 -17.30
C CYS A 50 11.82 -7.13 -17.02
N SER A 51 11.62 -6.44 -15.90
CA SER A 51 10.39 -5.71 -15.58
C SER A 51 10.74 -4.32 -15.05
N VAL A 52 9.75 -3.46 -14.87
CA VAL A 52 9.97 -2.12 -14.34
C VAL A 52 9.99 -2.20 -12.81
N GLY A 53 11.04 -1.66 -12.20
CA GLY A 53 11.08 -1.42 -10.76
C GLY A 53 12.35 -1.92 -10.09
N TRP A 54 12.30 -1.95 -8.76
CA TRP A 54 13.37 -2.43 -7.90
C TRP A 54 12.76 -3.32 -6.82
N LEU A 55 13.29 -4.53 -6.66
CA LEU A 55 12.97 -5.37 -5.52
C LEU A 55 13.74 -4.88 -4.30
N VAL A 56 13.04 -4.74 -3.18
CA VAL A 56 13.56 -4.35 -1.88
C VAL A 56 13.17 -5.42 -0.89
N GLU A 57 14.17 -6.07 -0.30
CA GLU A 57 13.97 -7.08 0.74
C GLU A 57 14.12 -6.37 2.08
N VAL A 58 13.00 -6.12 2.75
CA VAL A 58 12.96 -5.51 4.09
C VAL A 58 13.11 -6.61 5.13
N GLY A 59 14.05 -6.42 6.06
CA GLY A 59 14.32 -7.33 7.17
C GLY A 59 13.44 -7.11 8.39
N ASP A 60 13.93 -7.54 9.55
CA ASP A 60 13.25 -7.37 10.85
C ASP A 60 12.97 -5.90 11.18
N PRO A 61 11.90 -5.60 11.93
CA PRO A 61 11.01 -6.50 12.68
C PRO A 61 9.82 -7.08 11.91
N THR A 62 9.48 -6.54 10.74
CA THR A 62 8.35 -7.02 9.93
C THR A 62 8.82 -7.17 8.49
N PRO A 63 9.41 -8.35 8.16
CA PRO A 63 10.05 -8.55 6.88
C PRO A 63 9.02 -8.58 5.75
N ALA A 64 9.41 -8.02 4.61
CA ALA A 64 8.59 -8.02 3.41
C ALA A 64 9.45 -7.87 2.15
N ASP A 65 9.03 -8.55 1.10
CA ASP A 65 9.57 -8.35 -0.23
C ASP A 65 8.66 -7.37 -0.98
N VAL A 66 9.15 -6.16 -1.20
CA VAL A 66 8.39 -5.09 -1.85
C VAL A 66 9.06 -4.64 -3.13
N VAL A 67 8.27 -4.35 -4.16
CA VAL A 67 8.74 -3.87 -5.45
C VAL A 67 8.36 -2.42 -5.58
N PHE A 68 9.37 -1.57 -5.68
CA PHE A 68 9.17 -0.18 -6.03
C PHE A 68 8.98 -0.05 -7.54
N ILE A 69 7.84 0.51 -7.95
CA ILE A 69 7.56 0.83 -9.35
C ILE A 69 7.36 2.35 -9.45
N PRO A 70 8.22 3.07 -10.21
CA PRO A 70 8.08 4.51 -10.40
C PRO A 70 6.68 4.88 -10.93
N GLY A 71 6.00 5.79 -10.24
CA GLY A 71 4.66 6.26 -10.62
C GLY A 71 3.49 5.39 -10.11
N ALA A 72 3.75 4.18 -9.61
CA ALA A 72 2.75 3.35 -8.93
C ALA A 72 2.98 3.26 -7.42
N SER A 73 4.23 3.31 -6.98
CA SER A 73 4.62 3.34 -5.57
C SER A 73 4.58 4.76 -5.00
N GLN A 74 4.09 4.91 -3.77
CA GLN A 74 4.10 6.18 -3.05
C GLN A 74 5.27 6.20 -2.04
N ILE A 75 6.27 7.05 -2.29
CA ILE A 75 7.36 7.30 -1.33
C ILE A 75 7.06 8.63 -0.60
N TYR A 76 6.99 8.59 0.72
CA TYR A 76 6.78 9.75 1.57
C TYR A 76 8.06 10.61 1.74
N ARG A 77 7.92 11.68 2.52
CA ARG A 77 8.67 12.94 2.54
C ARG A 77 10.21 12.85 2.55
N GLU A 78 10.76 11.72 2.98
CA GLU A 78 12.17 11.39 2.94
C GLU A 78 12.41 10.49 1.71
N TYR A 79 12.71 11.11 0.57
CA TYR A 79 13.13 10.41 -0.65
C TYR A 79 14.55 9.84 -0.47
N GLN A 80 14.77 8.99 0.52
CA GLN A 80 16.03 8.25 0.56
C GLN A 80 15.96 7.17 -0.51
N HIS A 81 16.99 7.20 -1.34
CA HIS A 81 17.26 6.24 -2.37
C HIS A 81 17.04 4.82 -1.83
N ILE A 82 16.41 3.95 -2.61
CA ILE A 82 16.20 2.54 -2.26
C ILE A 82 17.58 1.90 -2.14
N THR A 83 18.12 1.96 -0.93
CA THR A 83 19.51 1.66 -0.66
C THR A 83 19.52 0.65 0.47
N PRO A 84 20.30 -0.43 0.33
CA PRO A 84 20.53 -1.34 1.43
C PRO A 84 21.04 -0.58 2.67
N GLY A 85 20.55 -0.96 3.85
CA GLY A 85 20.95 -0.38 5.13
C GLY A 85 20.08 0.79 5.61
N VAL A 86 19.14 1.27 4.80
CA VAL A 86 18.15 2.28 5.21
C VAL A 86 16.96 1.60 5.89
N TRP A 87 16.39 2.23 6.90
CA TRP A 87 15.16 1.76 7.51
C TRP A 87 13.97 2.14 6.64
N HIS A 88 13.16 1.16 6.27
CA HIS A 88 11.93 1.32 5.51
C HIS A 88 10.73 1.02 6.40
N VAL A 89 9.65 1.77 6.21
CA VAL A 89 8.38 1.54 6.90
C VAL A 89 7.22 1.91 5.99
N GLY A 90 6.23 1.04 5.89
CA GLY A 90 5.17 1.28 4.94
C GLY A 90 4.06 0.26 4.92
N LEU A 91 3.25 0.34 3.87
CA LEU A 91 2.15 -0.58 3.59
C LEU A 91 2.38 -1.20 2.22
N THR A 92 2.24 -2.53 2.13
CA THR A 92 2.27 -3.21 0.84
C THR A 92 1.06 -2.82 -0.01
N GLY A 93 1.19 -2.95 -1.32
CA GLY A 93 0.11 -2.73 -2.28
C GLY A 93 -0.39 -4.06 -2.85
N GLY A 94 -0.90 -4.00 -4.09
CA GLY A 94 -1.25 -5.20 -4.85
C GLY A 94 -0.03 -6.07 -5.18
N PRO A 95 -0.23 -7.27 -5.74
CA PRO A 95 0.87 -8.12 -6.21
C PRO A 95 1.71 -7.39 -7.26
N ALA A 96 3.04 -7.45 -7.14
CA ALA A 96 3.97 -6.87 -8.11
C ALA A 96 5.12 -7.82 -8.35
N ASP A 97 5.53 -7.99 -9.61
CA ASP A 97 6.57 -8.95 -9.97
C ASP A 97 7.86 -8.26 -10.39
N CYS A 98 8.98 -8.68 -9.81
CA CYS A 98 10.31 -8.25 -10.22
C CYS A 98 11.00 -9.36 -11.00
N ARG A 99 11.34 -9.10 -12.26
CA ARG A 99 11.97 -10.08 -13.13
C ARG A 99 13.40 -9.71 -13.46
N ILE A 100 14.31 -10.68 -13.35
CA ILE A 100 15.72 -10.52 -13.73
C ILE A 100 16.11 -11.49 -14.85
N PHE A 101 17.14 -11.12 -15.61
CA PHE A 101 17.69 -11.94 -16.68
C PHE A 101 18.77 -12.87 -16.15
N GLU A 102 18.54 -14.19 -16.25
CA GLU A 102 19.49 -15.23 -15.80
C GLU A 102 20.17 -15.95 -16.97
N GLY A 103 20.48 -15.23 -18.05
CA GLY A 103 21.25 -15.75 -19.19
C GLY A 103 20.43 -16.53 -20.24
N LYS A 104 19.31 -17.15 -19.86
CA LYS A 104 18.41 -17.88 -20.80
C LYS A 104 17.02 -17.27 -20.94
N GLY A 105 16.63 -16.41 -20.01
CA GLY A 105 15.29 -15.81 -19.97
C GLY A 105 15.08 -15.00 -18.71
N CYS A 106 13.88 -14.43 -18.60
CA CYS A 106 13.49 -13.60 -17.47
C CYS A 106 12.75 -14.45 -16.42
N THR A 107 13.28 -14.49 -15.20
CA THR A 107 12.67 -15.18 -14.05
C THR A 107 12.22 -14.18 -13.00
N SER A 108 11.18 -14.54 -12.24
CA SER A 108 10.68 -13.75 -11.10
C SER A 108 11.56 -13.97 -9.88
N ILE A 109 11.82 -12.90 -9.12
CA ILE A 109 12.61 -12.92 -7.89
C ILE A 109 11.83 -12.32 -6.72
N GLY A 110 12.14 -12.78 -5.51
CA GLY A 110 11.42 -12.44 -4.28
C GLY A 110 10.39 -13.51 -3.90
N THR A 111 10.06 -13.57 -2.61
CA THR A 111 9.08 -14.47 -2.03
C THR A 111 7.73 -13.75 -1.97
N ASN A 112 6.90 -13.95 -3.00
CA ASN A 112 5.60 -13.27 -3.14
C ASN A 112 5.72 -11.72 -3.06
N PRO A 113 6.50 -11.12 -3.97
CA PRO A 113 6.73 -9.69 -3.96
C PRO A 113 5.42 -8.91 -4.10
N GLN A 114 5.27 -7.87 -3.27
CA GLN A 114 4.13 -6.97 -3.31
C GLN A 114 4.57 -5.60 -3.81
N LEU A 115 3.67 -4.82 -4.39
CA LEU A 115 3.95 -3.43 -4.72
C LEU A 115 4.31 -2.70 -3.44
N MET A 116 5.33 -1.85 -3.49
CA MET A 116 5.56 -0.85 -2.46
C MET A 116 4.43 0.18 -2.55
N GLY A 117 3.34 -0.04 -1.82
CA GLY A 117 2.15 0.81 -1.89
C GLY A 117 2.40 2.18 -1.29
N MET A 118 2.97 2.17 -0.09
CA MET A 118 3.47 3.32 0.65
C MET A 118 4.80 2.98 1.32
N ASP A 119 5.74 3.90 1.32
CA ASP A 119 7.04 3.75 1.99
C ASP A 119 7.53 5.08 2.55
N GLY A 120 8.06 5.05 3.76
CA GLY A 120 8.83 6.11 4.39
C GLY A 120 10.21 5.58 4.76
N THR A 121 11.22 6.44 4.71
CA THR A 121 12.61 6.04 4.96
C THR A 121 13.23 6.84 6.10
N SER A 122 14.10 6.19 6.88
CA SER A 122 14.94 6.86 7.87
C SER A 122 16.33 6.22 7.95
N PHE A 123 17.31 6.98 8.43
CA PHE A 123 18.61 6.40 8.77
C PHE A 123 18.43 5.28 9.80
N PRO A 124 19.26 4.22 9.73
CA PRO A 124 19.27 3.19 10.77
C PRO A 124 19.58 3.87 12.11
N ILE A 125 18.65 3.72 13.06
CA ILE A 125 18.77 4.16 14.45
C ILE A 125 19.72 3.26 15.23
#